data_AF-A0A2G1DH96-F1
#
_entry.id   AF-A0A2G1DH96-F1
#
_cell.length_a   1.000
_cell.length_b   1.000
_cell.length_c   1.000
_cell.angle_alpha   90.00
_cell.angle_beta   90.00
_cell.angle_gamma   90.00
#
_symmetry.space_group_name_H-M   'P 1'
#
loop_
_entity.id
_entity.type
_entity.pdbx_description
1 polymer ?
#
loop_
_entity_poly.entity_id
_entity_poly.type
_entity_poly.pdbx_seq_one_letter_code
_entity_poly.pdbx_strand_id
1 'polypeptide(L)'
;MRKKRGLSYEAKVILIIIAILVLIFAPINILDDILSTENSIKNFYEKNINIYPLYLQITIVLLPFFIFFIVKQIRKNRCSYKEDIIYNLKWKWDWSKDKIVNLQCYCPSCDSEVYYDDTISNYDKFAINKLEFICDNCNKVVASIPNTNSTKRNAANIQNEIQRIINIRVSKM
;
A
#
# COMPACT_ATOMS: atom_id res chain seq x y z
N MET A 1 25.72 -13.71 10.68
CA MET A 1 24.41 -13.98 11.33
C MET A 1 24.55 -15.19 12.26
N ARG A 2 24.53 -14.98 13.59
CA ARG A 2 24.73 -16.04 14.59
C ARG A 2 23.40 -16.76 14.84
N LYS A 3 23.25 -17.98 14.35
CA LYS A 3 22.06 -18.84 14.53
C LYS A 3 21.87 -19.06 16.05
N LYS A 4 20.82 -18.50 16.65
CA LYS A 4 20.48 -18.78 18.06
C LYS A 4 20.19 -20.29 18.16
N ARG A 5 21.10 -21.04 18.79
CA ARG A 5 20.85 -22.45 19.14
C ARG A 5 19.67 -22.47 20.11
N GLY A 6 18.54 -23.01 19.70
CA GLY A 6 17.39 -23.22 20.58
C GLY A 6 17.74 -24.15 21.73
N LEU A 7 16.92 -24.14 22.79
CA LEU A 7 17.02 -25.03 23.94
C LEU A 7 17.16 -26.49 23.51
N SER A 8 18.05 -27.25 24.17
CA SER A 8 18.18 -28.70 23.98
C SER A 8 16.83 -29.40 24.13
N TYR A 9 16.63 -30.50 23.39
CA TYR A 9 15.38 -31.28 23.43
C TYR A 9 15.00 -31.67 24.86
N GLU A 10 15.98 -32.10 25.66
CA GLU A 10 15.80 -32.46 27.07
C GLU A 10 15.27 -31.28 27.91
N ALA A 11 15.77 -30.07 27.67
CA ALA A 11 15.34 -28.88 28.39
C ALA A 11 13.90 -28.47 28.05
N LYS A 12 13.42 -28.76 26.83
CA LYS A 12 12.02 -28.56 26.45
C LYS A 12 11.09 -29.55 27.14
N VAL A 13 11.51 -30.81 27.23
CA VAL A 13 10.74 -31.86 27.94
C VAL A 13 10.62 -31.52 29.42
N ILE A 14 11.71 -31.09 30.06
CA ILE A 14 11.71 -30.65 31.46
C ILE A 14 10.76 -29.47 31.67
N LEU A 15 10.78 -28.46 30.79
CA LEU A 15 9.88 -27.30 30.88
C LEU A 15 8.40 -27.70 30.73
N ILE A 16 8.08 -28.64 29.85
CA ILE A 16 6.71 -29.14 29.68
C ILE A 16 6.26 -29.89 30.93
N ILE A 17 7.11 -30.74 31.51
CA ILE A 17 6.79 -31.46 32.75
C ILE A 17 6.58 -30.47 33.90
N ILE A 18 7.43 -29.45 34.04
CA ILE A 18 7.25 -28.39 35.04
C ILE A 18 5.95 -27.62 34.81
N ALA A 19 5.61 -27.27 33.56
CA ALA A 19 4.36 -26.58 33.25
C ALA A 19 3.12 -27.43 33.59
N ILE A 20 3.18 -28.74 33.31
CA ILE A 20 2.11 -29.69 33.67
C ILE A 20 2.01 -29.84 35.19
N LEU A 21 3.14 -29.96 35.89
CA LEU A 21 3.16 -30.01 37.35
C LEU A 21 2.61 -28.72 37.97
N VAL A 22 2.97 -27.55 37.42
CA VAL A 22 2.40 -26.26 37.86
C VAL A 22 0.90 -26.21 37.60
N LEU A 23 0.39 -26.71 36.48
CA LEU A 23 -1.05 -26.80 36.20
C LEU A 23 -1.80 -27.75 37.15
N ILE A 24 -1.16 -28.83 37.59
CA ILE A 24 -1.75 -29.83 38.51
C ILE A 24 -1.70 -29.36 39.97
N PHE A 25 -0.59 -28.73 40.38
CA PHE A 25 -0.33 -28.32 41.77
C PHE A 25 -0.70 -26.87 42.09
N ALA A 26 -0.85 -26.00 41.08
CA ALA A 26 -1.44 -24.70 41.30
C ALA A 26 -2.95 -24.88 41.51
N PRO A 27 -3.53 -24.39 42.61
CA PRO A 27 -4.97 -24.42 42.86
C PRO A 27 -5.64 -23.36 41.98
N ILE A 28 -5.58 -23.54 40.67
CA ILE A 28 -6.24 -22.66 39.72
C ILE A 28 -7.67 -23.17 39.62
N ASN A 29 -8.57 -22.58 40.40
CA ASN A 29 -10.01 -22.76 40.19
C ASN A 29 -10.40 -21.98 38.94
N ILE A 30 -10.00 -22.50 37.78
CA ILE A 30 -10.25 -21.91 36.45
C ILE A 30 -11.74 -21.59 36.29
N LEU A 31 -12.62 -22.44 36.83
CA LEU A 31 -14.06 -22.25 36.78
C LEU A 31 -14.52 -21.03 37.61
N ASP A 32 -13.99 -20.87 38.82
CA ASP A 32 -14.35 -19.76 39.70
C ASP A 32 -13.80 -18.44 39.16
N ASP A 33 -12.59 -18.46 38.60
CA ASP A 33 -12.00 -17.30 37.94
C ASP A 33 -12.81 -16.88 36.70
N ILE A 34 -13.26 -17.84 35.88
CA ILE A 34 -14.15 -17.56 34.75
C ILE A 34 -15.47 -16.94 35.24
N LEU A 35 -16.12 -17.52 36.25
CA LEU A 35 -17.37 -17.01 36.80
C LEU A 35 -17.21 -15.62 37.43
N SER A 36 -16.08 -15.35 38.09
CA SER A 36 -15.73 -14.04 38.65
C SER A 36 -15.59 -12.98 37.53
N THR A 37 -14.93 -13.35 36.43
CA THR A 37 -14.76 -12.45 35.30
C THR A 37 -16.07 -12.16 34.57
N GLU A 38 -16.93 -13.16 34.37
CA GLU A 38 -18.25 -12.99 33.76
C GLU A 38 -19.11 -12.04 34.60
N ASN A 39 -19.18 -12.26 35.91
CA ASN A 39 -19.93 -11.40 36.82
C ASN A 39 -19.36 -9.97 36.85
N SER A 40 -18.04 -9.81 36.78
CA SER A 40 -17.40 -8.50 36.71
C SER A 40 -17.75 -7.75 35.43
N ILE A 41 -17.75 -8.44 34.28
CA ILE A 41 -18.15 -7.88 32.98
C ILE A 41 -19.63 -7.48 33.00
N LYS A 42 -20.50 -8.34 33.53
CA LYS A 42 -21.93 -8.06 33.65
C LYS A 42 -22.20 -6.85 34.54
N ASN A 43 -21.57 -6.79 35.72
CA ASN A 43 -21.68 -5.65 36.64
C ASN A 43 -21.18 -4.35 36.00
N PHE A 44 -20.09 -4.42 35.22
CA PHE A 44 -19.58 -3.27 34.48
C PHE A 44 -20.57 -2.80 33.40
N TYR A 45 -21.16 -3.72 32.65
CA TYR A 45 -22.16 -3.41 31.62
C TYR A 45 -23.43 -2.80 32.23
N GLU A 46 -23.98 -3.40 33.29
CA GLU A 46 -25.18 -2.90 33.96
C GLU A 46 -24.97 -1.51 34.56
N LYS A 47 -23.81 -1.27 35.18
CA LYS A 47 -23.49 0.01 35.81
C LYS A 47 -23.20 1.14 34.82
N ASN A 48 -22.51 0.84 33.72
CA ASN A 48 -21.95 1.89 32.86
C ASN A 48 -22.58 1.97 31.47
N ILE A 49 -23.10 0.87 30.92
CA ILE A 49 -23.49 0.78 29.50
C ILE A 49 -25.00 0.66 29.34
N ASN A 50 -25.68 -0.08 30.23
CA ASN A 50 -27.12 -0.32 30.16
C ASN A 50 -28.00 0.93 30.35
N ILE A 51 -27.39 2.03 30.80
CA ILE A 51 -28.03 3.35 30.89
C ILE A 51 -28.33 3.90 29.48
N TYR A 52 -27.54 3.52 28.47
CA TYR A 52 -27.70 3.99 27.10
C TYR A 52 -28.70 3.12 26.31
N PRO A 53 -29.50 3.72 25.42
CA PRO A 53 -30.44 2.97 24.59
C PRO A 53 -29.72 2.05 23.60
N LEU A 54 -30.37 0.93 23.26
CA LEU A 54 -29.81 -0.14 22.42
C LEU A 54 -29.23 0.35 21.09
N TYR A 55 -29.86 1.34 20.45
CA TYR A 55 -29.37 1.86 19.17
C TYR A 55 -27.98 2.50 19.28
N LEU A 56 -27.66 3.19 20.39
CA LEU A 56 -26.34 3.79 20.63
C LEU A 56 -25.27 2.73 20.90
N GLN A 57 -25.64 1.64 21.57
CA GLN A 57 -24.72 0.54 21.82
C GLN A 57 -24.35 -0.17 20.51
N ILE A 58 -25.36 -0.42 19.65
CA ILE A 58 -25.17 -1.04 18.33
C ILE A 58 -24.31 -0.16 17.42
N THR A 59 -24.52 1.16 17.43
CA THR A 59 -23.74 2.06 16.56
C THR A 59 -22.26 2.05 16.92
N ILE A 60 -21.90 2.04 18.21
CA ILE A 60 -20.50 1.98 18.67
C ILE A 60 -19.82 0.69 18.18
N VAL A 61 -20.52 -0.45 18.23
CA VAL A 61 -19.98 -1.74 17.78
C VAL A 61 -19.84 -1.78 16.26
N LEU A 62 -20.79 -1.23 15.52
CA LEU A 62 -20.78 -1.26 14.05
C LEU A 62 -19.86 -0.21 13.41
N LEU A 63 -19.58 0.90 14.10
CA LEU A 63 -18.75 2.00 13.61
C LEU A 63 -17.38 1.55 13.06
N PRO A 64 -16.56 0.74 13.74
CA PRO A 64 -15.28 0.27 13.19
C PRO A 64 -15.47 -0.58 11.92
N PHE A 65 -16.54 -1.36 11.81
CA PHE A 65 -16.85 -2.15 10.61
C PHE A 65 -17.22 -1.25 9.44
N PHE A 66 -18.04 -0.23 9.67
CA PHE A 66 -18.38 0.76 8.65
C PHE A 66 -17.15 1.54 8.17
N ILE A 67 -16.29 2.01 9.09
CA ILE A 67 -15.03 2.68 8.73
C ILE A 67 -14.16 1.75 7.88
N PHE A 68 -13.97 0.49 8.31
CA PHE A 68 -13.19 -0.48 7.58
C PHE A 68 -13.75 -0.71 6.16
N PHE A 69 -15.08 -0.85 6.04
CA PHE A 69 -15.73 -1.07 4.75
C PHE A 69 -15.57 0.14 3.81
N ILE A 70 -15.76 1.36 4.32
CA ILE A 70 -15.59 2.60 3.56
C ILE A 70 -14.14 2.72 3.07
N VAL A 71 -13.16 2.55 3.96
CA VAL A 71 -11.73 2.60 3.59
C VAL A 71 -11.39 1.56 2.53
N LYS A 72 -11.92 0.34 2.67
CA LYS A 72 -11.73 -0.74 1.69
C LYS A 72 -12.32 -0.38 0.32
N GLN A 73 -13.52 0.20 0.28
CA GLN A 73 -14.16 0.63 -0.96
C GLN A 73 -13.39 1.77 -1.65
N ILE A 74 -13.01 2.81 -0.90
CA ILE A 74 -12.22 3.93 -1.42
C ILE A 74 -10.89 3.42 -2.00
N ARG A 75 -10.22 2.49 -1.31
CA ARG A 75 -8.96 1.91 -1.80
C ARG A 75 -9.16 1.12 -3.09
N LYS A 76 -10.24 0.35 -3.22
CA LYS A 76 -10.55 -0.40 -4.44
C LYS A 76 -10.71 0.51 -5.66
N ASN A 77 -11.43 1.63 -5.49
CA ASN A 77 -11.64 2.60 -6.56
C ASN A 77 -10.36 3.35 -6.96
N ARG A 78 -9.50 3.71 -5.99
CA ARG A 78 -8.21 4.35 -6.34
C ARG A 78 -7.27 3.41 -7.10
N CYS A 79 -7.26 2.12 -6.77
CA CYS A 79 -6.39 1.14 -7.40
C CYS A 79 -6.87 0.65 -8.79
N SER A 80 -8.07 1.04 -9.25
CA SER A 80 -8.55 0.68 -10.59
C SER A 80 -8.02 1.62 -11.69
N TYR A 81 -7.62 2.84 -11.33
CA TYR A 81 -7.05 3.81 -12.26
C TYR A 81 -5.59 3.47 -12.55
N LYS A 82 -5.33 2.70 -13.63
CA LYS A 82 -4.02 2.11 -13.97
C LYS A 82 -3.44 2.57 -15.31
N GLU A 83 -4.23 3.26 -16.11
CA GLU A 83 -3.79 3.79 -17.39
C GLU A 83 -4.41 5.15 -17.66
N ASP A 84 -3.65 6.03 -18.31
CA ASP A 84 -4.13 7.32 -18.79
C ASP A 84 -3.21 7.87 -19.90
N ILE A 85 -3.71 8.84 -20.65
CA ILE A 85 -2.98 9.56 -21.68
C ILE A 85 -2.46 10.88 -21.07
N ILE A 86 -1.14 11.03 -21.03
CA ILE A 86 -0.45 12.21 -20.49
C ILE A 86 0.65 12.61 -21.48
N TYR A 87 0.66 13.88 -21.89
CA TYR A 87 1.55 14.39 -22.95
C TYR A 87 1.48 13.59 -24.26
N ASN A 88 0.27 13.20 -24.68
CA ASN A 88 0.00 12.37 -25.86
C ASN A 88 0.67 10.98 -25.87
N LEU A 89 1.17 10.53 -24.71
CA LEU A 89 1.65 9.16 -24.50
C LEU A 89 0.66 8.41 -23.64
N LYS A 90 0.50 7.12 -23.91
CA LYS A 90 -0.26 6.23 -23.05
C LYS A 90 0.66 5.75 -21.92
N TRP A 91 0.31 6.06 -20.68
CA TRP A 91 1.03 5.60 -19.51
C TRP A 91 0.25 4.47 -18.87
N LYS A 92 0.96 3.39 -18.52
CA LYS A 92 0.41 2.28 -17.74
C LYS A 92 1.22 2.13 -16.46
N TRP A 93 0.54 1.81 -15.37
CA TRP A 93 1.18 1.58 -14.09
C TRP A 93 0.36 0.63 -13.23
N ASP A 94 1.00 0.11 -12.18
CA ASP A 94 0.35 -0.71 -11.17
C ASP A 94 0.35 -0.01 -9.81
N TRP A 95 -0.60 -0.42 -8.97
CA TRP A 95 -0.69 0.03 -7.58
C TRP A 95 -0.11 -1.01 -6.64
N SER A 96 0.93 -0.63 -5.92
CA SER A 96 1.41 -1.36 -4.74
C SER A 96 1.07 -0.56 -3.49
N LYS A 97 0.01 -1.00 -2.80
CA LYS A 97 -0.60 -0.28 -1.67
C LYS A 97 -1.13 1.10 -2.10
N ASP A 98 -0.42 2.17 -1.76
CA ASP A 98 -0.73 3.55 -2.13
C ASP A 98 0.39 4.16 -3.00
N LYS A 99 1.32 3.33 -3.49
CA LYS A 99 2.41 3.75 -4.35
C LYS A 99 2.19 3.20 -5.75
N ILE A 100 2.53 4.03 -6.72
CA ILE A 100 2.61 3.61 -8.12
C ILE A 100 3.91 2.86 -8.33
N VAL A 101 3.83 1.76 -9.05
CA VAL A 101 4.95 0.90 -9.44
C VAL A 101 4.82 0.54 -10.91
N ASN A 102 5.93 0.11 -11.53
CA ASN A 102 5.96 -0.30 -12.94
C ASN A 102 5.39 0.76 -13.90
N LEU A 103 5.71 2.04 -13.66
CA LEU A 103 5.29 3.13 -14.54
C LEU A 103 6.05 3.03 -15.88
N GLN A 104 5.32 2.76 -16.94
CA GLN A 104 5.84 2.59 -18.30
C GLN A 104 5.01 3.38 -19.31
N CYS A 105 5.67 3.80 -20.39
CA CYS A 105 5.04 4.49 -21.51
C CYS A 105 4.87 3.58 -22.72
N TYR A 106 3.73 3.73 -23.39
CA TYR A 106 3.29 2.93 -24.53
C TYR A 106 2.86 3.84 -25.67
N CYS A 107 3.05 3.35 -26.90
CA CYS A 107 2.64 4.08 -28.09
C CYS A 107 1.11 4.04 -28.23
N PRO A 108 0.43 5.18 -28.38
CA PRO A 108 -1.03 5.20 -28.52
C PRO A 108 -1.52 4.55 -29.83
N SER A 109 -0.66 4.44 -30.84
CA SER A 109 -1.02 3.85 -32.15
C SER A 109 -0.88 2.34 -32.21
N CYS A 110 0.12 1.75 -31.55
CA CYS A 110 0.42 0.32 -31.65
C CYS A 110 0.56 -0.41 -30.31
N ASP A 111 0.37 0.29 -29.18
CA ASP A 111 0.42 -0.22 -27.81
C ASP A 111 1.73 -0.96 -27.47
N SER A 112 2.81 -0.76 -28.24
CA SER A 112 4.15 -1.24 -27.90
C SER A 112 4.82 -0.34 -26.87
N GLU A 113 5.72 -0.91 -26.07
CA GLU A 113 6.55 -0.15 -25.13
C GLU A 113 7.42 0.87 -25.90
N VAL A 114 7.57 2.06 -25.34
CA VAL A 114 8.28 3.18 -25.94
C VAL A 114 9.46 3.50 -25.06
N TYR A 115 10.66 3.60 -25.64
CA TYR A 115 11.85 4.04 -24.92
C TYR A 115 12.04 5.54 -25.14
N TYR A 116 12.73 6.17 -24.19
CA TYR A 116 13.13 7.57 -24.32
C TYR A 116 14.59 7.62 -24.76
N ASP A 117 14.90 8.51 -25.70
CA ASP A 117 16.26 8.85 -26.05
C ASP A 117 16.66 10.11 -25.27
N ASP A 118 17.69 9.98 -24.44
CA ASP A 118 18.28 11.08 -23.67
C ASP A 118 19.61 11.57 -24.26
N THR A 119 19.98 11.09 -25.45
CA THR A 119 21.20 11.52 -26.13
C THR A 119 21.07 12.99 -26.55
N ILE A 120 21.75 13.86 -25.79
CA ILE A 120 21.93 15.26 -26.17
C ILE A 120 22.82 15.26 -27.41
N SER A 121 22.27 15.65 -28.57
CA SER A 121 23.10 15.90 -29.74
C SER A 121 24.03 17.08 -29.41
N ASN A 122 25.32 16.80 -29.26
CA ASN A 122 26.37 17.78 -28.93
C ASN A 122 26.55 18.90 -29.98
N TYR A 123 25.73 18.91 -31.05
CA TYR A 123 25.91 19.77 -32.22
C TYR A 123 25.17 21.10 -32.14
N ASP A 124 24.14 21.24 -31.29
CA ASP A 124 23.38 22.49 -31.18
C ASP A 124 23.43 23.10 -29.78
N LYS A 125 24.36 24.04 -29.58
CA LYS A 125 24.45 24.88 -28.36
C LYS A 125 23.19 25.73 -28.08
N PHE A 126 22.26 25.80 -29.03
CA PHE A 126 20.99 26.54 -28.94
C PHE A 126 19.75 25.64 -29.02
N ALA A 127 19.91 24.32 -29.15
CA ALA A 127 18.77 23.41 -29.14
C ALA A 127 18.18 23.35 -27.73
N ILE A 128 16.87 23.62 -27.64
CA ILE A 128 16.10 23.34 -26.43
C ILE A 128 16.25 21.84 -26.18
N ASN A 129 16.86 21.45 -25.06
CA ASN A 129 16.92 20.04 -24.66
C ASN A 129 15.48 19.51 -24.67
N LYS A 130 15.25 18.36 -25.31
CA LYS A 130 13.96 17.68 -25.37
C LYS A 130 14.18 16.20 -25.07
N LEU A 131 13.21 15.58 -24.42
CA LEU A 131 13.16 14.12 -24.25
C LEU A 131 12.19 13.59 -25.30
N GLU A 132 12.75 12.84 -26.24
CA GLU A 132 12.02 12.25 -27.35
C GLU A 132 11.68 10.81 -27.03
N PHE A 133 10.42 10.45 -27.24
CA PHE A 133 9.89 9.13 -27.00
C PHE A 133 9.74 8.41 -28.33
N ILE A 134 10.55 7.37 -28.55
CA ILE A 134 10.68 6.69 -29.83
C ILE A 134 10.03 5.31 -29.71
N CYS A 135 9.16 5.01 -30.67
CA CYS A 135 8.53 3.70 -30.78
C CYS A 135 9.25 2.87 -31.85
N ASP A 136 9.86 1.74 -31.45
CA ASP A 136 10.51 0.79 -32.38
C ASP A 136 9.55 0.25 -33.44
N ASN A 137 8.32 -0.05 -33.05
CA ASN A 137 7.36 -0.65 -33.98
C ASN A 137 6.83 0.35 -35.03
N CYS A 138 6.81 1.64 -34.69
CA CYS A 138 6.39 2.70 -35.62
C CYS A 138 7.56 3.44 -36.27
N ASN A 139 8.81 3.18 -35.85
CA ASN A 139 10.02 3.91 -36.23
C ASN A 139 9.83 5.44 -36.28
N LYS A 140 9.11 5.99 -35.29
CA LYS A 140 8.79 7.42 -35.22
C LYS A 140 8.84 7.95 -33.80
N VAL A 141 9.14 9.24 -33.69
CA VAL A 141 8.99 10.00 -32.45
C VAL A 141 7.49 10.17 -32.18
N VAL A 142 7.03 9.60 -31.07
CA VAL A 142 5.62 9.60 -30.66
C VAL A 142 5.29 10.88 -29.89
N ALA A 143 6.21 11.32 -29.04
CA ALA A 143 6.07 12.55 -28.26
C ALA A 143 7.43 13.15 -27.95
N SER A 144 7.45 14.46 -27.77
CA SER A 144 8.64 15.21 -27.35
C SER A 144 8.26 16.09 -26.16
N ILE A 145 8.91 15.88 -25.02
CA ILE A 145 8.69 16.69 -23.82
C ILE A 145 9.86 17.68 -23.68
N PRO A 146 9.61 19.00 -23.62
CA PRO A 146 10.67 19.98 -23.47
C PRO A 146 11.39 19.82 -22.12
N ASN A 147 12.71 19.71 -22.19
CA ASN A 147 13.62 19.67 -21.06
C ASN A 147 14.22 21.07 -20.83
N THR A 148 13.47 21.90 -20.10
CA THR A 148 13.82 23.30 -19.84
C THR A 148 15.05 23.52 -18.95
N ASN A 149 15.59 22.48 -18.31
CA ASN A 149 16.76 22.58 -17.43
C ASN A 149 17.85 21.57 -17.84
N SER A 150 18.89 22.08 -18.48
CA SER A 150 20.01 21.31 -19.07
C SER A 150 20.87 20.55 -18.07
N THR A 151 20.76 20.83 -16.77
CA THR A 151 21.72 20.34 -15.78
C THR A 151 21.32 19.05 -15.07
N LYS A 152 20.02 18.73 -14.93
CA LYS A 152 19.56 17.55 -14.15
C LYS A 152 18.14 17.10 -14.53
N ARG A 153 17.96 16.39 -15.65
CA ARG A 153 16.68 15.70 -15.92
C ARG A 153 16.90 14.29 -16.45
N ASN A 154 17.28 13.38 -15.55
CA ASN A 154 17.22 11.93 -15.76
C ASN A 154 15.75 11.50 -15.91
N ALA A 155 15.50 10.37 -16.55
CA ALA A 155 14.18 9.74 -16.70
C ALA A 155 13.35 9.69 -15.40
N ALA A 156 14.01 9.56 -14.25
CA ALA A 156 13.40 9.63 -12.92
C ALA A 156 12.58 10.91 -12.67
N ASN A 157 12.99 12.05 -13.23
CA ASN A 157 12.27 13.32 -13.04
C ASN A 157 10.98 13.38 -13.86
N ILE A 158 10.97 12.81 -15.08
CA ILE A 158 9.73 12.67 -15.84
C ILE A 158 8.80 11.71 -15.11
N GLN A 159 9.31 10.57 -14.64
CA GLN A 159 8.51 9.63 -13.85
C GLN A 159 7.90 10.31 -12.63
N ASN A 160 8.65 11.15 -11.91
CA ASN A 160 8.13 11.94 -10.78
C ASN A 160 7.05 12.95 -11.18
N GLU A 161 7.17 13.58 -12.35
CA GLU A 161 6.15 14.53 -12.83
C GLU A 161 4.87 13.81 -13.26
N ILE A 162 5.00 12.69 -13.97
CA ILE A 162 3.88 11.84 -14.33
C ILE A 162 3.21 11.30 -13.05
N GLN A 163 4.00 10.85 -12.09
CA GLN A 163 3.53 10.43 -10.76
C GLN A 163 2.71 11.53 -10.08
N ARG A 164 3.18 12.78 -10.12
CA ARG A 164 2.50 13.94 -9.55
C ARG A 164 1.15 14.16 -10.23
N ILE A 165 1.09 14.10 -11.56
CA ILE A 165 -0.15 14.26 -12.34
C ILE A 165 -1.15 13.16 -11.97
N ILE A 166 -0.70 11.90 -11.92
CA ILE A 166 -1.55 10.76 -11.55
C ILE A 166 -2.12 10.96 -10.13
N ASN A 167 -1.30 11.34 -9.17
CA ASN A 167 -1.74 11.60 -7.79
C ASN A 167 -2.80 12.72 -7.71
N ILE A 168 -2.64 13.80 -8.48
CA ILE A 168 -3.62 14.89 -8.54
C ILE A 168 -4.95 14.41 -9.14
N ARG A 169 -4.91 13.59 -10.20
CA ARG A 169 -6.13 13.05 -10.83
C ARG A 169 -6.85 12.09 -9.88
N VAL A 170 -6.11 11.21 -9.20
CA VAL A 170 -6.66 10.28 -8.19
C VAL A 170 -7.33 11.04 -7.03
N SER A 171 -6.76 12.17 -6.59
CA SER A 171 -7.37 12.96 -5.51
C SER A 171 -8.68 13.66 -5.89
N LYS A 172 -9.00 13.76 -7.19
CA LYS A 172 -10.20 14.42 -7.71
C LYS A 172 -11.32 13.43 -8.07
N MET A 173 -11.05 12.13 -8.04
CA MET A 173 -12.03 11.06 -8.27
C MET A 173 -12.71 10.67 -6.96
#